data_AF-A0A1Y0CW26-F1
#
_entry.id   AF-A0A1Y0CW26-F1
#
_cell.length_a   1.000
_cell.length_b   1.000
_cell.length_c   1.000
_cell.angle_alpha   90.00
_cell.angle_beta   90.00
_cell.angle_gamma   90.00
#
_symmetry.space_group_name_H-M   'P 1'
#
loop_
_entity.id
_entity.type
_entity.pdbx_description
1 polymer ?
#
loop_
_entity_poly.entity_id
_entity_poly.type
_entity_poly.pdbx_seq_one_letter_code
_entity_poly.pdbx_strand_id
1 'polypeptide(L)'
;MINKDFCSIYFWVHSSFSALSIGYFLSLLSASSQVQEALAISFASICFCISLIVNSGMAIFLLWFGNSEAMINRIYPLYPWHNLKSVPTIAIISFLVGLVFLLGFYSYWLVLLAITTSVIVYIVIGNTWHTLMDEDFKSKLQQLRDLDKDSK
;
A
#
# COMPACT_ATOMS: atom_id res chain seq x y z
N MET A 1 4.35 19.31 -6.64
CA MET A 1 3.03 19.38 -6.00
C MET A 1 2.64 17.98 -5.62
N ILE A 2 2.97 17.55 -4.40
CA ILE A 2 2.38 16.31 -3.87
C ILE A 2 0.92 16.65 -3.58
N ASN A 3 0.03 16.09 -4.37
CA ASN A 3 -1.39 16.39 -4.30
C ASN A 3 -1.92 15.96 -2.91
N LYS A 4 -2.82 16.74 -2.30
CA LYS A 4 -3.43 16.40 -0.99
C LYS A 4 -4.00 14.97 -0.98
N ASP A 5 -4.44 14.52 -2.15
CA ASP A 5 -4.93 13.17 -2.42
C ASP A 5 -3.88 12.09 -2.13
N PHE A 6 -2.60 12.33 -2.41
CA PHE A 6 -1.51 11.40 -2.10
C PHE A 6 -1.40 11.17 -0.59
N CYS A 7 -1.33 12.25 0.19
CA CYS A 7 -1.25 12.14 1.64
C CYS A 7 -2.48 11.43 2.23
N SER A 8 -3.66 11.72 1.68
CA SER A 8 -4.91 11.06 2.08
C SER A 8 -4.89 9.55 1.78
N ILE A 9 -4.50 9.15 0.57
CA ILE A 9 -4.44 7.73 0.19
C ILE A 9 -3.46 6.96 1.08
N TYR A 10 -2.24 7.47 1.28
CA TYR A 10 -1.25 6.78 2.11
C TYR A 10 -1.65 6.76 3.59
N PHE A 11 -2.31 7.80 4.08
CA PHE A 11 -2.89 7.79 5.42
C PHE A 11 -3.92 6.66 5.57
N TRP A 12 -4.82 6.51 4.60
CA TRP A 12 -5.80 5.42 4.58
C TRP A 12 -5.16 4.04 4.50
N VAL A 13 -4.12 3.87 3.68
CA VAL A 13 -3.39 2.59 3.57
C VAL A 13 -2.76 2.22 4.92
N HIS A 14 -1.98 3.14 5.52
CA HIS A 14 -1.28 2.87 6.77
C HIS A 14 -2.26 2.65 7.93
N SER A 15 -3.31 3.46 8.05
CA SER A 15 -4.33 3.27 9.09
C SER A 15 -5.10 1.95 8.95
N SER A 16 -5.42 1.53 7.71
CA SER A 16 -6.10 0.26 7.45
C SER A 16 -5.22 -0.94 7.82
N PHE A 17 -3.93 -0.92 7.46
CA PHE A 17 -3.01 -2.00 7.83
C PHE A 17 -2.77 -2.08 9.34
N SER A 18 -2.70 -0.94 10.03
CA SER A 18 -2.70 -0.91 11.50
C SER A 18 -3.97 -1.53 12.08
N ALA A 19 -5.15 -1.13 11.60
CA ALA A 19 -6.42 -1.66 12.09
C ALA A 19 -6.54 -3.18 11.89
N LEU A 20 -6.15 -3.68 10.71
CA LEU A 20 -6.12 -5.11 10.42
C LEU A 20 -5.12 -5.86 11.30
N SER A 21 -3.95 -5.27 11.58
CA SER A 21 -2.95 -5.87 12.48
C SER A 21 -3.48 -5.96 13.91
N ILE A 22 -4.22 -4.96 14.40
CA ILE A 22 -4.93 -5.04 15.68
C ILE A 22 -5.99 -6.15 15.64
N GLY A 23 -6.79 -6.19 14.57
CA GLY A 23 -7.80 -7.24 14.37
C GLY A 23 -7.21 -8.64 14.42
N TYR A 24 -6.03 -8.84 13.83
CA TYR A 24 -5.28 -10.09 13.94
C TYR A 24 -4.96 -10.45 15.40
N PHE A 25 -4.38 -9.53 16.18
CA PHE A 25 -4.05 -9.82 17.58
C PHE A 25 -5.29 -10.07 18.44
N LEU A 26 -6.38 -9.33 18.22
CA LEU A 26 -7.66 -9.58 18.90
C LEU A 26 -8.22 -10.97 18.56
N SER A 27 -8.10 -11.39 17.30
CA SER A 27 -8.49 -12.74 16.89
C SER A 27 -7.59 -13.81 17.52
N LEU A 28 -6.28 -13.55 17.62
CA LEU A 28 -5.32 -14.50 18.19
C LEU A 28 -5.56 -14.75 19.68
N LEU A 29 -5.97 -13.72 20.43
CA LEU A 29 -6.34 -13.84 21.85
C LEU A 29 -7.50 -14.81 22.08
N SER A 30 -8.40 -14.94 21.09
CA SER A 30 -9.56 -15.83 21.16
C SER A 30 -9.31 -17.20 20.52
N ALA A 31 -8.13 -17.41 19.93
CA ALA A 31 -7.79 -18.67 19.26
C ALA A 31 -7.42 -19.77 20.27
N SER A 32 -7.52 -21.03 19.86
CA SER A 32 -7.05 -22.15 20.69
C SER A 32 -5.53 -22.14 20.87
N SER A 33 -5.03 -22.76 21.94
CA SER A 33 -3.59 -22.85 22.21
C SER A 33 -2.80 -23.47 21.06
N GLN A 34 -3.38 -24.46 20.37
CA GLN A 34 -2.78 -25.10 19.19
C GLN A 34 -2.50 -24.10 18.05
N VAL A 35 -3.38 -23.11 17.85
CA VAL A 35 -3.17 -22.07 16.84
C VAL A 35 -2.11 -21.08 17.30
N GLN A 36 -2.14 -20.70 18.59
CA GLN A 36 -1.19 -19.75 19.16
C GLN A 36 0.26 -20.26 19.14
N GLU A 37 0.45 -21.57 19.37
CA GLU A 37 1.77 -22.22 19.37
C GLU A 37 2.29 -22.55 17.97
N ALA A 38 1.47 -22.41 16.93
CA ALA A 38 1.88 -22.72 15.57
C ALA A 38 3.01 -21.78 15.11
N LEU A 39 4.08 -22.36 14.57
CA LEU A 39 5.27 -21.63 14.12
C LEU A 39 4.91 -20.57 13.05
N ALA A 40 4.03 -20.89 12.10
CA ALA A 40 3.58 -19.93 11.09
C ALA A 40 2.86 -18.71 11.71
N ILE A 41 2.05 -18.93 12.74
CA ILE A 41 1.35 -17.89 13.49
C ILE A 41 2.33 -17.06 14.33
N SER A 42 3.38 -17.68 14.87
CA SER A 42 4.46 -16.96 15.56
C SER A 42 5.18 -15.99 14.63
N PHE A 43 5.55 -16.42 13.42
CA PHE A 43 6.15 -15.53 12.41
C PHE A 43 5.17 -14.45 11.95
N ALA A 44 3.91 -14.80 11.69
CA ALA A 44 2.87 -13.83 11.36
C ALA A 44 2.73 -12.76 12.46
N SER A 45 2.77 -13.17 13.73
CA SER A 45 2.69 -12.26 14.88
C SER A 45 3.83 -11.25 14.93
N ILE A 46 5.07 -11.71 14.70
CA ILE A 46 6.23 -10.80 14.64
C ILE A 46 6.05 -9.79 13.50
N CYS A 47 5.66 -10.26 12.32
CA CYS A 47 5.42 -9.41 11.15
C CYS A 47 4.30 -8.38 11.39
N PHE A 48 3.15 -8.81 11.92
CA PHE A 48 2.04 -7.92 12.24
C PHE A 48 2.35 -6.95 13.38
N CYS A 49 3.21 -7.32 14.33
CA CYS A 49 3.67 -6.41 15.38
C CYS A 49 4.52 -5.26 14.79
N ILE A 50 5.51 -5.60 13.96
CA ILE A 50 6.33 -4.60 13.25
C ILE A 50 5.43 -3.74 12.37
N SER A 51 4.54 -4.36 11.61
CA SER A 51 3.59 -3.68 10.74
C SER A 51 2.73 -2.70 11.53
N LEU A 52 2.15 -3.11 12.65
CA LEU A 52 1.30 -2.26 13.49
C LEU A 52 2.05 -1.02 13.98
N ILE A 53 3.25 -1.19 14.53
CA ILE A 53 4.04 -0.08 15.08
C ILE A 53 4.40 0.90 13.97
N VAL A 54 4.95 0.40 12.86
CA VAL A 54 5.45 1.26 11.79
C VAL A 54 4.30 1.91 11.02
N ASN A 55 3.23 1.19 10.68
CA ASN A 55 2.08 1.77 9.99
C ASN A 55 1.35 2.80 10.86
N SER A 56 1.20 2.56 12.17
CA SER A 56 0.57 3.54 13.07
C SER A 56 1.44 4.78 13.20
N GLY A 57 2.75 4.62 13.33
CA GLY A 57 3.70 5.74 13.33
C GLY A 57 3.63 6.55 12.03
N MET A 58 3.53 5.89 10.88
CA MET A 58 3.39 6.54 9.58
C MET A 58 2.04 7.26 9.42
N ALA A 59 0.94 6.68 9.87
CA ALA A 59 -0.36 7.33 9.85
C ALA A 59 -0.36 8.59 10.74
N ILE A 60 0.22 8.52 11.94
CA ILE A 60 0.39 9.68 12.82
C ILE A 60 1.30 10.72 12.14
N PHE A 61 2.42 10.29 11.55
CA PHE A 61 3.31 11.20 10.83
C PHE A 61 2.58 11.95 9.71
N LEU A 62 1.79 11.25 8.89
CA LEU A 62 1.01 11.87 7.81
C LEU A 62 -0.07 12.81 8.34
N LEU A 63 -0.69 12.49 9.48
CA LEU A 63 -1.69 13.35 10.10
C LEU A 63 -1.09 14.67 10.62
N TRP A 64 0.13 14.63 11.17
CA TRP A 64 0.79 15.79 11.78
C TRP A 64 1.62 16.60 10.77
N PHE A 65 2.29 15.93 9.84
CA PHE A 65 3.25 16.53 8.90
C PHE A 65 2.79 16.46 7.44
N GLY A 66 1.59 15.97 7.16
CA GLY A 66 1.01 15.82 5.81
C GLY A 66 0.84 17.12 5.01
N ASN A 67 0.97 18.28 5.66
CA ASN A 67 0.94 19.58 5.00
C ASN A 67 2.35 20.08 4.60
N SER A 68 3.42 19.42 5.05
CA SER A 68 4.81 19.81 4.76
C SER A 68 5.38 18.99 3.60
N GLU A 69 5.37 19.56 2.39
CA GLU A 69 5.90 18.88 1.19
C GLU A 69 7.36 18.41 1.38
N ALA A 70 8.21 19.22 2.04
CA ALA A 70 9.62 18.89 2.27
C ALA A 70 9.79 17.65 3.16
N MET A 71 8.96 17.51 4.19
CA MET A 71 8.97 16.35 5.10
C MET A 71 8.49 15.09 4.37
N ILE A 72 7.41 15.20 3.59
CA ILE A 72 6.83 14.07 2.85
C ILE A 72 7.80 13.58 1.76
N ASN A 73 8.38 14.49 0.99
CA ASN A 73 9.35 14.16 -0.06
C ASN A 73 10.58 13.41 0.49
N ARG A 74 10.94 13.66 1.76
CA ARG A 74 12.08 12.98 2.41
C ARG A 74 11.76 11.53 2.79
N ILE A 75 10.53 11.25 3.18
CA ILE A 75 10.11 9.91 3.62
C ILE A 75 9.54 9.08 2.47
N TYR A 76 8.89 9.73 1.52
CA TYR A 76 8.39 9.17 0.26
C TYR A 76 9.18 9.75 -0.91
N PRO A 77 10.44 9.34 -1.12
CA PRO A 77 11.22 9.80 -2.26
C PRO A 77 10.60 9.29 -3.56
N LEU A 78 9.79 10.13 -4.21
CA LEU A 78 9.13 10.02 -5.52
C LEU A 78 8.23 8.79 -5.79
N TYR A 79 8.51 7.61 -5.23
CA TYR A 79 7.63 6.44 -5.18
C TYR A 79 8.15 5.49 -4.09
N PRO A 80 7.34 5.05 -3.11
CA PRO A 80 7.81 4.15 -2.04
C PRO A 80 8.41 2.85 -2.59
N TRP A 81 7.87 2.37 -3.71
CA TRP A 81 8.31 1.14 -4.38
C TRP A 81 9.72 1.23 -4.98
N HIS A 82 10.25 2.42 -5.22
CA HIS A 82 11.59 2.60 -5.78
C HIS A 82 12.70 2.46 -4.73
N ASN A 83 12.37 2.68 -3.45
CA ASN A 83 13.30 2.51 -2.35
C ASN A 83 12.76 1.48 -1.35
N LEU A 84 13.13 0.21 -1.57
CA LEU A 84 12.77 -0.91 -0.70
C LEU A 84 13.27 -0.74 0.75
N LYS A 85 14.25 0.12 0.98
CA LYS A 85 14.78 0.44 2.31
C LYS A 85 14.05 1.60 3.00
N SER A 86 13.02 2.17 2.35
CA SER A 86 12.24 3.25 2.95
C SER A 86 11.30 2.72 4.03
N VAL A 87 11.05 3.55 5.05
CA VAL A 87 10.17 3.22 6.18
C VAL A 87 8.76 2.84 5.72
N PRO A 88 8.11 3.57 4.77
CA PRO A 88 6.79 3.19 4.28
C PRO A 88 6.77 1.79 3.65
N THR A 89 7.81 1.44 2.91
CA THR A 89 7.91 0.13 2.25
C THR A 89 8.10 -1.00 3.25
N ILE A 90 8.91 -0.79 4.30
CA ILE A 90 9.04 -1.76 5.40
C ILE A 90 7.68 -1.96 6.11
N ALA A 91 6.92 -0.88 6.33
CA ALA A 91 5.59 -0.94 6.94
C ALA A 91 4.61 -1.82 6.14
N ILE A 92 4.59 -1.64 4.82
CA ILE A 92 3.71 -2.38 3.91
C ILE A 92 4.18 -3.82 3.73
N ILE A 93 5.48 -4.04 3.48
CA ILE A 93 6.02 -5.38 3.26
C ILE A 93 5.88 -6.25 4.52
N SER A 94 6.13 -5.71 5.71
CA SER A 94 5.91 -6.46 6.96
C SER A 94 4.46 -6.90 7.13
N PHE A 95 3.49 -6.06 6.75
CA PHE A 95 2.06 -6.44 6.71
C PHE A 95 1.83 -7.61 5.74
N LEU A 96 2.28 -7.46 4.49
CA LEU A 96 2.04 -8.44 3.43
C LEU A 96 2.70 -9.79 3.74
N VAL A 97 3.92 -9.79 4.28
CA VAL A 97 4.60 -11.02 4.71
C VAL A 97 3.85 -11.68 5.85
N GLY A 98 3.38 -10.91 6.84
CA GLY A 98 2.53 -11.42 7.92
C GLY A 98 1.25 -12.06 7.40
N LEU A 99 0.60 -11.42 6.42
CA LEU A 99 -0.59 -11.93 5.76
C LEU A 99 -0.34 -13.24 5.02
N VAL A 100 0.80 -13.38 4.33
CA VAL A 100 1.18 -14.63 3.65
C VAL A 100 1.37 -15.76 4.65
N PHE A 101 2.04 -15.53 5.78
CA PHE A 101 2.17 -16.55 6.83
C PHE A 101 0.83 -16.94 7.44
N LEU A 102 -0.04 -15.95 7.70
CA LEU A 102 -1.37 -16.17 8.24
C LEU A 102 -2.23 -17.01 7.28
N LEU A 103 -2.29 -16.64 6.00
CA LEU A 103 -3.05 -17.38 4.99
C LEU A 103 -2.44 -18.77 4.79
N GLY A 104 -1.11 -18.88 4.78
CA GLY A 104 -0.38 -20.13 4.63
C GLY A 104 -0.64 -21.13 5.76
N PHE A 105 -0.88 -20.65 6.99
CA PHE A 105 -1.30 -21.50 8.11
C PHE A 105 -2.66 -22.17 7.84
N TYR A 106 -3.62 -21.44 7.28
CA TYR A 106 -4.96 -21.98 7.02
C TYR A 106 -5.04 -22.80 5.73
N SER A 107 -4.48 -22.29 4.63
CA SER A 107 -4.49 -22.97 3.34
C SER A 107 -3.52 -22.34 2.35
N TYR A 108 -2.63 -23.16 1.79
CA TYR A 108 -1.74 -22.75 0.72
C TYR A 108 -2.49 -22.23 -0.52
N TRP A 109 -3.69 -22.76 -0.80
CA TRP A 109 -4.53 -22.29 -1.91
C TRP A 109 -4.99 -20.84 -1.72
N LEU A 110 -5.21 -20.39 -0.48
CA LEU A 110 -5.56 -19.01 -0.20
C LEU A 110 -4.39 -18.06 -0.49
N VAL A 111 -3.15 -18.49 -0.19
CA VAL A 111 -1.94 -17.74 -0.54
C VAL A 111 -1.82 -17.58 -2.05
N LEU A 112 -1.99 -18.68 -2.79
CA LEU A 112 -1.93 -18.66 -4.25
C LEU A 112 -3.00 -17.72 -4.83
N LEU A 113 -4.24 -17.84 -4.37
CA LEU A 113 -5.34 -16.97 -4.80
C LEU A 113 -5.06 -15.50 -4.49
N ALA A 114 -4.53 -15.18 -3.30
CA ALA A 114 -4.18 -13.82 -2.91
C ALA A 114 -3.08 -13.23 -3.81
N ILE A 115 -2.03 -14.01 -4.11
CA ILE A 115 -0.95 -13.58 -5.02
C ILE A 115 -1.50 -13.37 -6.43
N THR A 116 -2.25 -14.33 -6.98
CA THR A 116 -2.83 -14.23 -8.33
C THR A 116 -3.76 -13.02 -8.44
N THR A 117 -4.62 -12.80 -7.45
CA THR A 117 -5.53 -11.64 -7.43
C THR A 117 -4.75 -10.34 -7.37
N SER A 118 -3.69 -10.26 -6.55
CA SER A 118 -2.83 -9.08 -6.47
C SER A 118 -2.14 -8.77 -7.80
N VAL A 119 -1.66 -9.79 -8.51
CA VAL A 119 -1.05 -9.65 -9.85
C VAL A 119 -2.07 -9.15 -10.87
N ILE A 120 -3.29 -9.72 -10.88
CA ILE A 120 -4.37 -9.29 -11.78
C ILE A 120 -4.72 -7.83 -11.52
N VAL A 121 -4.91 -7.44 -10.26
CA VAL A 121 -5.22 -6.06 -9.88
C VAL A 121 -4.12 -5.12 -10.33
N TYR A 122 -2.85 -5.49 -10.15
CA TYR A 122 -1.72 -4.70 -10.61
C TYR A 122 -1.73 -4.49 -12.13
N ILE A 123 -1.99 -5.56 -12.91
CA ILE A 123 -2.07 -5.48 -14.37
C ILE A 123 -3.24 -4.58 -14.81
N VAL A 124 -4.42 -4.76 -14.21
CA VAL A 124 -5.63 -3.99 -14.57
C VAL A 124 -5.44 -2.50 -14.26
N ILE A 125 -4.91 -2.18 -13.08
CA ILE A 125 -4.61 -0.78 -12.70
C ILE A 125 -3.55 -0.20 -13.64
N GLY A 126 -2.49 -0.95 -13.94
CA GLY A 126 -1.42 -0.52 -14.86
C GLY A 126 -1.96 -0.22 -16.27
N ASN A 127 -2.78 -1.11 -16.81
CA ASN A 127 -3.40 -0.92 -18.14
C ASN A 127 -4.37 0.26 -18.16
N THR A 128 -5.16 0.43 -17.10
CA THR A 128 -6.08 1.56 -16.97
C THR A 128 -5.32 2.88 -16.91
N TRP A 129 -4.22 2.93 -16.15
CA TRP A 129 -3.38 4.11 -16.06
C TRP A 129 -2.74 4.47 -17.41
N HIS A 130 -2.24 3.47 -18.15
CA HIS A 130 -1.68 3.69 -19.49
C HIS A 130 -2.74 4.27 -20.45
N THR A 131 -3.95 3.74 -20.41
CA THR A 131 -5.06 4.19 -21.26
C THR A 131 -5.44 5.64 -20.96
N LEU A 132 -5.54 6.00 -19.67
CA LEU A 132 -5.85 7.37 -19.24
C LEU A 132 -4.76 8.37 -19.66
N MET A 133 -3.48 7.99 -19.57
CA MET A 133 -2.37 8.83 -20.01
C MET A 133 -2.38 9.05 -21.52
N ASP A 134 -2.71 8.03 -22.31
CA ASP A 134 -2.81 8.14 -23.77
C ASP A 134 -3.97 9.06 -24.20
N GLU A 135 -5.11 9.00 -23.49
CA GLU A 135 -6.25 9.89 -23.75
C GLU A 135 -5.94 11.35 -23.39
N ASP A 136 -5.33 11.61 -22.23
CA ASP A 136 -4.92 12.98 -21.84
C ASP A 136 -3.91 13.56 -22.82
N PHE A 137 -2.93 12.76 -23.26
CA PHE A 137 -1.93 13.19 -24.24
C PHE A 137 -2.55 13.52 -25.60
N LYS A 138 -3.46 12.67 -26.11
CA LYS A 138 -4.18 12.92 -27.36
C LYS A 138 -5.05 14.19 -27.28
N SER A 139 -5.73 14.41 -26.15
CA SER A 139 -6.58 15.59 -25.95
C SER A 139 -5.77 16.90 -26.03
N LYS A 140 -4.59 16.93 -25.40
CA LYS A 140 -3.68 18.10 -25.43
C LYS A 140 -3.12 18.35 -26.82
N LEU A 141 -2.75 17.31 -27.55
CA LEU A 141 -2.29 17.44 -28.94
C LEU A 141 -3.37 18.01 -29.85
N GLN A 142 -4.64 17.64 -29.63
CA GLN A 142 -5.75 18.14 -30.42
C GLN A 142 -6.03 19.62 -30.13
N GLN A 143 -6.04 20.04 -28.86
CA GLN A 143 -6.14 21.45 -28.48
C GLN A 143 -5.03 22.31 -29.10
N LEU A 144 -3.79 21.84 -29.10
CA LEU A 144 -2.67 22.55 -29.72
C LEU A 144 -2.83 22.69 -31.23
N ARG A 145 -3.38 21.67 -31.89
CA ARG A 145 -3.65 21.70 -33.34
C ARG A 145 -4.78 22.67 -33.70
N ASP A 146 -5.81 22.77 -32.87
CA ASP A 146 -6.92 23.68 -33.11
C ASP A 146 -6.49 25.15 -32.89
N LEU A 147 -5.63 25.41 -31.90
CA LEU A 147 -5.02 26.74 -31.70
C LEU A 147 -4.12 27.20 -32.88
N ASP A 148 -3.38 26.29 -33.53
CA ASP A 148 -2.57 26.64 -34.72
C ASP A 148 -3.44 26.94 -35.95
N LYS A 149 -4.64 26.36 -36.04
CA LYS A 149 -5.58 26.63 -37.13
C LYS A 149 -6.27 27.98 -36.99
N ASP A 150 -6.57 28.42 -35.77
CA ASP A 150 -7.22 29.71 -35.51
C ASP A 150 -6.25 30.89 -35.63
N SER A 151 -4.93 30.64 -35.67
CA SER A 151 -3.89 31.67 -35.85
C SER A 151 -3.53 31.97 -37.31
N LYS A 152 -4.15 31.30 -38.29
CA LYS A 152 -3.92 31.48 -39.73
C LYS A 152 -5.16 32.03 -40.43
#